data_AF-A0A6P0R2U6-F1
#
_entry.id   AF-A0A6P0R2U6-F1
#
_cell.length_a   1.000
_cell.length_b   1.000
_cell.length_c   1.000
_cell.angle_alpha   90.00
_cell.angle_beta   90.00
_cell.angle_gamma   90.00
#
_symmetry.space_group_name_H-M   'P 1'
#
loop_
_entity.id
_entity.type
_entity.pdbx_description
1 polymer ?
#
loop_
_entity_poly.entity_id
_entity_poly.type
_entity_poly.pdbx_seq_one_letter_code
_entity_poly.pdbx_strand_id
1 'polypeptide(L)'
;MIGPSPDNSSYLLDNIPDNFTVSVGLLTPFPEGLKALAGNDTVIGSLDPELINGNQDNDNIFGGGGSDTLRGGRDNDLIEGNQGNDQIFGDLGNDIISGNQGNDTIFGGKDNDSLLGGDGNDLISGDLGTDTLIGGAGNDTFVLRDSQNNNPNTADIIDDFNPNLDTIQIPDNLTGNIQLNTDTLTGDTLIQNNGSILAIVRGISDTTLLQNSFITNTNELPQIASSVTPTFNNTFGYGLVDASAAVARAIGAGPFPDVPDVGGNQWGLDLVKAPEVWNQGYQGDGIVVAVIDSGVDYTHPELTGQMWINTREIPNNNIDDDGNGYVDDVQGWDFVDNDNDPMDEEGHGTHISGTIAAKRDGIGTTGIAPNAKIMPIRILDEEGVGQARDGIEAIRYAVDNGADVINLSSGSRSVVIGELGAISYAAENGVVFVSAGGNGGLSSPDYPARLAVQQGIAVGSVERNGEFSSFSNEAGNQPLDYVVAPGGDGFRQDAGDIYAPVPPSITGNLYDFLAGTSMASPHVAGVVALIKQANPNLSVEAIENIIIETANSTAVIV
;
A
#
# COMPACT_ATOMS: atom_id res chain seq x y z
N MET A 1 23.06 13.23 10.36
CA MET A 1 24.50 12.89 10.41
C MET A 1 24.75 11.91 9.28
N ILE A 2 25.65 12.18 8.34
CA ILE A 2 26.00 11.20 7.30
C ILE A 2 26.66 10.00 7.96
N GLY A 3 26.03 8.84 7.89
CA GLY A 3 26.55 7.60 8.44
C GLY A 3 25.98 6.38 7.73
N PRO A 4 26.66 5.22 7.81
CA PRO A 4 26.03 3.98 7.38
C PRO A 4 24.73 3.77 8.16
N SER A 5 23.73 3.23 7.49
CA SER A 5 22.50 2.77 8.11
C SER A 5 22.80 1.81 9.27
N PRO A 6 21.89 1.63 10.25
CA PRO A 6 22.12 0.78 11.42
C PRO A 6 22.53 -0.68 11.08
N ASP A 7 22.12 -1.19 9.92
CA ASP A 7 22.46 -2.49 9.35
C ASP A 7 23.69 -2.46 8.42
N ASN A 8 24.26 -1.28 8.20
CA ASN A 8 25.47 -1.06 7.42
C ASN A 8 25.31 -1.50 5.95
N SER A 9 24.11 -1.34 5.41
CA SER A 9 23.70 -1.68 4.03
C SER A 9 23.40 -0.47 3.13
N SER A 10 23.32 0.73 3.68
CA SER A 10 23.08 2.00 2.97
C SER A 10 23.68 3.18 3.73
N TYR A 11 23.57 4.41 3.21
CA TYR A 11 23.86 5.63 3.97
C TYR A 11 22.57 6.39 4.28
N LEU A 12 22.46 6.89 5.51
CA LEU A 12 21.40 7.81 5.93
C LEU A 12 21.92 9.25 5.91
N LEU A 13 21.17 10.16 5.29
CA LEU A 13 21.46 11.59 5.24
C LEU A 13 20.84 12.29 6.49
N ASP A 14 20.76 13.61 6.65
CA ASP A 14 20.53 14.21 8.00
C ASP A 14 19.06 14.19 8.49
N ASN A 15 18.85 14.28 9.82
CA ASN A 15 17.55 14.26 10.52
C ASN A 15 17.12 15.67 10.99
N ILE A 16 17.56 16.72 10.29
CA ILE A 16 17.25 18.12 10.65
C ILE A 16 16.51 18.74 9.46
N PRO A 17 15.38 19.44 9.67
CA PRO A 17 14.58 20.08 8.61
C PRO A 17 15.25 21.33 7.98
N ASP A 18 16.54 21.22 7.69
CA ASP A 18 17.36 22.24 7.05
C ASP A 18 17.89 21.64 5.74
N ASN A 19 17.74 22.32 4.60
CA ASN A 19 18.25 21.88 3.28
C ASN A 19 19.69 21.33 3.39
N PHE A 20 19.83 20.00 3.38
CA PHE A 20 21.09 19.31 3.57
C PHE A 20 21.66 18.89 2.21
N THR A 21 22.91 19.25 1.90
CA THR A 21 23.57 18.88 0.63
C THR A 21 24.71 17.92 0.90
N VAL A 22 24.67 16.72 0.31
CA VAL A 22 25.78 15.75 0.37
C VAL A 22 26.37 15.51 -1.00
N SER A 23 27.68 15.68 -1.11
CA SER A 23 28.45 15.33 -2.31
C SER A 23 29.12 13.97 -2.07
N VAL A 24 28.64 12.92 -2.75
CA VAL A 24 28.94 11.51 -2.43
C VAL A 24 30.32 11.02 -2.90
N GLY A 25 31.16 11.85 -3.51
CA GLY A 25 32.55 11.48 -3.88
C GLY A 25 33.46 11.06 -2.70
N LEU A 26 32.90 10.97 -1.48
CA LEU A 26 33.53 10.47 -0.25
C LEU A 26 32.91 9.16 0.30
N LEU A 27 31.84 8.63 -0.29
CA LEU A 27 31.13 7.44 0.19
C LEU A 27 31.43 6.21 -0.70
N THR A 28 31.50 5.03 -0.10
CA THR A 28 31.68 3.78 -0.85
C THR A 28 30.30 3.17 -1.13
N PRO A 29 29.90 2.90 -2.38
CA PRO A 29 28.55 2.41 -2.69
C PRO A 29 28.20 1.15 -1.90
N PHE A 30 27.03 1.14 -1.25
CA PHE A 30 26.46 -0.07 -0.68
C PHE A 30 25.51 -0.77 -1.68
N PRO A 31 25.28 -2.08 -1.55
CA PRO A 31 24.32 -2.80 -2.39
C PRO A 31 22.88 -2.28 -2.33
N GLU A 32 22.45 -1.64 -1.23
CA GLU A 32 21.07 -1.15 -1.05
C GLU A 32 20.93 0.37 -1.29
N GLY A 33 21.97 1.04 -1.79
CA GLY A 33 21.89 2.43 -2.24
C GLY A 33 22.02 3.53 -1.15
N LEU A 34 21.64 4.75 -1.54
CA LEU A 34 21.60 5.98 -0.76
C LEU A 34 20.13 6.30 -0.45
N LYS A 35 19.80 6.61 0.80
CA LYS A 35 18.43 6.93 1.22
C LYS A 35 18.39 8.27 1.95
N ALA A 36 17.54 9.18 1.49
CA ALA A 36 17.19 10.40 2.22
C ALA A 36 16.42 10.06 3.51
N LEU A 37 16.29 11.02 4.42
CA LEU A 37 15.54 10.84 5.67
C LEU A 37 14.23 11.65 5.59
N ALA A 38 13.62 11.96 6.74
CA ALA A 38 12.44 12.82 6.75
C ALA A 38 12.86 14.28 6.48
N GLY A 39 12.03 14.99 5.71
CA GLY A 39 12.19 16.38 5.32
C GLY A 39 12.84 16.55 3.94
N ASN A 40 12.54 17.67 3.28
CA ASN A 40 13.08 18.02 1.97
C ASN A 40 14.62 17.98 1.91
N ASP A 41 15.16 16.99 1.21
CA ASP A 41 16.58 16.68 1.11
C ASP A 41 17.21 17.15 -0.22
N THR A 42 18.54 17.13 -0.27
CA THR A 42 19.29 17.27 -1.52
C THR A 42 20.39 16.22 -1.60
N VAL A 43 20.21 15.25 -2.50
CA VAL A 43 21.10 14.12 -2.72
C VAL A 43 21.87 14.33 -4.01
N ILE A 44 23.21 14.34 -3.97
CA ILE A 44 24.05 14.43 -5.16
C ILE A 44 24.93 13.19 -5.24
N GLY A 45 24.67 12.37 -6.25
CA GLY A 45 25.36 11.15 -6.69
C GLY A 45 26.76 11.41 -7.30
N SER A 46 27.43 10.32 -7.69
CA SER A 46 28.87 10.29 -7.95
C SER A 46 29.20 10.30 -9.44
N LEU A 47 30.28 9.61 -9.86
CA LEU A 47 30.54 9.28 -11.27
C LEU A 47 30.41 7.77 -11.54
N ASP A 48 30.06 7.00 -10.50
CA ASP A 48 29.85 5.56 -10.53
C ASP A 48 28.35 5.26 -10.50
N PRO A 49 27.88 4.08 -10.96
CA PRO A 49 26.47 3.72 -10.86
C PRO A 49 25.96 3.61 -9.42
N GLU A 50 24.85 4.27 -9.10
CA GLU A 50 24.23 4.30 -7.78
C GLU A 50 22.73 3.97 -7.77
N LEU A 51 22.23 3.54 -6.60
CA LEU A 51 20.81 3.47 -6.28
C LEU A 51 20.51 4.60 -5.27
N ILE A 52 19.56 5.49 -5.55
CA ILE A 52 19.20 6.64 -4.71
C ILE A 52 17.69 6.66 -4.50
N ASN A 53 17.23 6.92 -3.26
CA ASN A 53 15.81 7.05 -2.90
C ASN A 53 15.58 8.28 -1.98
N GLY A 54 14.66 9.16 -2.36
CA GLY A 54 14.22 10.33 -1.60
C GLY A 54 13.37 9.98 -0.36
N ASN A 55 12.52 8.96 -0.48
CA ASN A 55 11.53 8.54 0.52
C ASN A 55 10.35 9.50 0.67
N GLN A 56 10.34 10.43 1.63
CA GLN A 56 9.19 11.31 1.90
C GLN A 56 9.62 12.76 1.82
N ASP A 57 8.65 13.65 1.62
CA ASP A 57 8.85 15.09 1.45
C ASP A 57 9.50 15.46 0.09
N ASN A 58 9.67 16.77 -0.16
CA ASN A 58 10.03 17.25 -1.50
C ASN A 58 11.55 17.30 -1.66
N ASP A 59 12.12 16.32 -2.34
CA ASP A 59 13.56 16.13 -2.45
C ASP A 59 14.16 16.65 -3.75
N ASN A 60 15.47 16.86 -3.74
CA ASN A 60 16.26 17.16 -4.93
C ASN A 60 17.33 16.09 -5.12
N ILE A 61 17.18 15.24 -6.12
CA ILE A 61 18.05 14.10 -6.39
C ILE A 61 18.82 14.36 -7.68
N PHE A 62 20.15 14.24 -7.63
CA PHE A 62 21.04 14.40 -8.78
C PHE A 62 21.91 13.14 -8.90
N GLY A 63 21.70 12.28 -9.91
CA GLY A 63 22.45 11.01 -10.09
C GLY A 63 23.95 11.21 -10.33
N GLY A 64 24.32 12.28 -11.04
CA GLY A 64 25.70 12.66 -11.26
C GLY A 64 26.27 12.04 -12.55
N GLY A 65 27.01 10.96 -12.45
CA GLY A 65 27.41 10.19 -13.62
C GLY A 65 27.41 8.73 -13.26
N GLY A 66 27.12 7.85 -14.21
CA GLY A 66 26.94 6.45 -13.87
C GLY A 66 25.92 5.80 -14.77
N SER A 67 25.13 4.90 -14.23
CA SER A 67 23.92 4.37 -14.85
C SER A 67 23.06 4.07 -13.64
N ASP A 68 22.37 5.10 -13.19
CA ASP A 68 21.82 5.17 -11.85
C ASP A 68 20.41 4.61 -11.79
N THR A 69 19.95 4.32 -10.59
CA THR A 69 18.55 4.04 -10.29
C THR A 69 18.08 5.05 -9.25
N LEU A 70 17.21 5.96 -9.64
CA LEU A 70 16.76 7.09 -8.83
C LEU A 70 15.27 6.96 -8.53
N ARG A 71 14.88 7.19 -7.28
CA ARG A 71 13.49 7.19 -6.81
C ARG A 71 13.20 8.46 -6.04
N GLY A 72 12.17 9.20 -6.44
CA GLY A 72 11.66 10.37 -5.73
C GLY A 72 11.08 9.95 -4.38
N GLY A 73 9.98 9.22 -4.41
CA GLY A 73 9.33 8.72 -3.21
C GLY A 73 7.94 9.31 -3.08
N ARG A 74 7.63 10.00 -1.99
CA ARG A 74 6.37 10.73 -1.78
C ARG A 74 6.60 12.22 -1.84
N ASP A 75 5.55 12.94 -2.23
CA ASP A 75 5.55 14.38 -2.42
C ASP A 75 6.32 14.79 -3.68
N ASN A 76 6.49 16.10 -3.92
CA ASN A 76 6.89 16.59 -5.23
C ASN A 76 8.41 16.70 -5.31
N ASP A 77 9.04 15.84 -6.09
CA ASP A 77 10.48 15.74 -6.19
C ASP A 77 11.06 16.43 -7.42
N LEU A 78 12.33 16.82 -7.31
CA LEU A 78 13.17 17.22 -8.44
C LEU A 78 14.24 16.16 -8.65
N ILE A 79 14.22 15.46 -9.78
CA ILE A 79 15.15 14.38 -10.08
C ILE A 79 15.92 14.66 -11.38
N GLU A 80 17.25 14.63 -11.32
CA GLU A 80 18.15 14.79 -12.47
C GLU A 80 19.09 13.58 -12.59
N GLY A 81 18.92 12.74 -13.62
CA GLY A 81 19.80 11.59 -13.93
C GLY A 81 21.26 12.01 -14.12
N ASN A 82 21.45 13.04 -14.95
CA ASN A 82 22.73 13.65 -15.33
C ASN A 82 23.49 12.89 -16.43
N GLN A 83 24.53 12.12 -16.12
CA GLN A 83 25.33 11.43 -17.15
C GLN A 83 25.15 9.91 -17.08
N GLY A 84 24.89 9.31 -18.22
CA GLY A 84 24.80 7.88 -18.40
C GLY A 84 23.36 7.39 -18.52
N ASN A 85 23.17 6.09 -18.65
CA ASN A 85 21.84 5.54 -18.92
C ASN A 85 21.14 5.23 -17.60
N ASP A 86 20.20 6.06 -17.20
CA ASP A 86 19.60 6.05 -15.88
C ASP A 86 18.20 5.42 -15.88
N GLN A 87 17.80 4.89 -14.73
CA GLN A 87 16.43 4.48 -14.43
C GLN A 87 15.85 5.40 -13.38
N ILE A 88 14.79 6.12 -13.71
CA ILE A 88 14.25 7.17 -12.86
C ILE A 88 12.76 6.91 -12.61
N PHE A 89 12.37 6.97 -11.34
CA PHE A 89 10.99 6.83 -10.87
C PHE A 89 10.66 8.06 -10.02
N GLY A 90 9.60 8.82 -10.35
CA GLY A 90 9.10 9.88 -9.47
C GLY A 90 8.35 9.30 -8.27
N ASP A 91 7.60 8.21 -8.50
CA ASP A 91 6.80 7.48 -7.52
C ASP A 91 5.48 8.20 -7.16
N LEU A 92 5.33 8.95 -6.08
CA LEU A 92 4.09 9.63 -5.69
C LEU A 92 4.29 11.14 -5.58
N GLY A 93 3.68 11.96 -6.44
CA GLY A 93 3.79 13.42 -6.32
C GLY A 93 3.73 14.11 -7.67
N ASN A 94 3.77 15.45 -7.71
CA ASN A 94 3.90 16.17 -8.98
C ASN A 94 5.38 16.41 -9.23
N ASP A 95 6.05 15.46 -9.84
CA ASP A 95 7.50 15.42 -9.94
C ASP A 95 8.03 16.18 -11.16
N ILE A 96 9.27 16.66 -11.02
CA ILE A 96 10.04 17.25 -12.12
C ILE A 96 11.24 16.35 -12.36
N ILE A 97 11.25 15.64 -13.47
CA ILE A 97 12.26 14.63 -13.78
C ILE A 97 13.00 14.97 -15.08
N SER A 98 14.33 14.89 -15.06
CA SER A 98 15.19 15.07 -16.23
C SER A 98 16.26 13.97 -16.32
N GLY A 99 16.23 13.14 -17.37
CA GLY A 99 17.27 12.13 -17.64
C GLY A 99 18.64 12.78 -17.90
N ASN A 100 18.65 13.82 -18.73
CA ASN A 100 19.83 14.56 -19.20
C ASN A 100 20.63 13.79 -20.28
N GLN A 101 21.83 13.27 -20.02
CA GLN A 101 22.66 12.64 -21.07
C GLN A 101 22.62 11.13 -20.93
N GLY A 102 22.13 10.40 -21.92
CA GLY A 102 22.08 8.95 -21.85
C GLY A 102 20.85 8.41 -22.56
N ASN A 103 20.75 7.08 -22.71
CA ASN A 103 19.47 6.47 -23.06
C ASN A 103 18.76 6.11 -21.75
N ASP A 104 17.87 6.98 -21.31
CA ASP A 104 17.25 6.91 -20.00
C ASP A 104 15.91 6.18 -20.03
N THR A 105 15.50 5.69 -18.88
CA THR A 105 14.18 5.10 -18.65
C THR A 105 13.50 5.85 -17.51
N ILE A 106 12.42 6.56 -17.83
CA ILE A 106 11.77 7.49 -16.91
C ILE A 106 10.29 7.09 -16.73
N PHE A 107 9.91 6.94 -15.47
CA PHE A 107 8.54 6.71 -15.00
C PHE A 107 8.15 7.86 -14.07
N GLY A 108 7.07 8.58 -14.41
CA GLY A 108 6.56 9.68 -13.58
C GLY A 108 6.04 9.15 -12.24
N GLY A 109 4.98 8.36 -12.28
CA GLY A 109 4.45 7.71 -11.08
C GLY A 109 2.98 8.02 -10.91
N LYS A 110 2.56 8.54 -9.75
CA LYS A 110 1.20 9.08 -9.54
C LYS A 110 1.26 10.60 -9.44
N ASP A 111 0.15 11.23 -9.77
CA ASP A 111 -0.05 12.70 -9.85
C ASP A 111 0.60 13.31 -11.10
N ASN A 112 0.66 14.64 -11.24
CA ASN A 112 0.94 15.26 -12.54
C ASN A 112 2.42 15.62 -12.69
N ASP A 113 3.12 14.87 -13.52
CA ASP A 113 4.57 14.95 -13.64
C ASP A 113 5.03 15.77 -14.85
N SER A 114 6.27 16.25 -14.77
CA SER A 114 6.98 16.91 -15.85
C SER A 114 8.27 16.14 -16.15
N LEU A 115 8.27 15.37 -17.24
CA LEU A 115 9.33 14.44 -17.61
C LEU A 115 10.09 14.92 -18.84
N LEU A 116 11.41 14.99 -18.74
CA LEU A 116 12.34 15.31 -19.83
C LEU A 116 13.36 14.18 -20.00
N GLY A 117 13.41 13.53 -21.17
CA GLY A 117 14.43 12.53 -21.51
C GLY A 117 15.82 13.18 -21.58
N GLY A 118 16.04 13.99 -22.61
CA GLY A 118 17.27 14.76 -22.78
C GLY A 118 18.02 14.36 -24.05
N ASP A 119 19.33 14.18 -23.96
CA ASP A 119 20.18 13.70 -25.05
C ASP A 119 20.25 12.17 -25.03
N GLY A 120 19.73 11.49 -26.06
CA GLY A 120 19.81 10.04 -26.20
C GLY A 120 18.50 9.45 -26.69
N ASN A 121 18.36 8.13 -26.67
CA ASN A 121 17.12 7.47 -27.09
C ASN A 121 16.40 7.03 -25.82
N ASP A 122 15.45 7.84 -25.39
CA ASP A 122 14.84 7.70 -24.08
C ASP A 122 13.54 6.91 -24.13
N LEU A 123 13.19 6.31 -23.01
CA LEU A 123 11.93 5.65 -22.78
C LEU A 123 11.19 6.40 -21.67
N ILE A 124 10.04 6.97 -22.00
CA ILE A 124 9.33 7.87 -21.08
C ILE A 124 7.89 7.40 -20.91
N SER A 125 7.48 7.20 -19.66
CA SER A 125 6.08 7.01 -19.29
C SER A 125 5.71 7.96 -18.18
N GLY A 126 4.59 8.68 -18.36
CA GLY A 126 4.01 9.49 -17.27
C GLY A 126 3.51 8.64 -16.11
N ASP A 127 3.15 7.37 -16.36
CA ASP A 127 2.27 6.64 -15.46
C ASP A 127 1.09 7.53 -15.04
N LEU A 128 0.51 7.36 -13.87
CA LEU A 128 -0.79 7.88 -13.44
C LEU A 128 -0.82 9.40 -13.17
N GLY A 129 -1.06 10.20 -14.19
CA GLY A 129 -1.22 11.63 -14.00
C GLY A 129 -1.93 12.34 -15.13
N THR A 130 -1.75 13.66 -15.16
CA THR A 130 -1.82 14.46 -16.39
C THR A 130 -0.42 14.96 -16.66
N ASP A 131 0.35 14.15 -17.38
CA ASP A 131 1.79 14.33 -17.41
C ASP A 131 2.24 15.15 -18.61
N THR A 132 3.37 15.83 -18.49
CA THR A 132 4.06 16.46 -19.62
C THR A 132 5.31 15.67 -19.95
N LEU A 133 5.37 15.11 -21.15
CA LEU A 133 6.44 14.23 -21.63
C LEU A 133 7.21 14.95 -22.74
N ILE A 134 8.52 15.08 -22.56
CA ILE A 134 9.44 15.73 -23.49
C ILE A 134 10.58 14.76 -23.77
N GLY A 135 10.75 14.32 -25.02
CA GLY A 135 11.80 13.37 -25.40
C GLY A 135 13.17 14.01 -25.44
N GLY A 136 13.27 15.16 -26.10
CA GLY A 136 14.53 15.84 -26.34
C GLY A 136 15.19 15.41 -27.65
N ALA A 137 16.44 15.00 -27.58
CA ALA A 137 17.31 14.73 -28.70
C ALA A 137 17.64 13.25 -28.83
N GLY A 138 16.89 12.54 -29.67
CA GLY A 138 17.29 11.24 -30.19
C GLY A 138 16.11 10.55 -30.83
N ASN A 139 15.99 9.24 -30.65
CA ASN A 139 14.82 8.48 -31.10
C ASN A 139 14.08 8.00 -29.86
N ASP A 140 13.11 8.78 -29.41
CA ASP A 140 12.50 8.57 -28.10
C ASP A 140 11.26 7.68 -28.21
N THR A 141 10.91 7.02 -27.11
CA THR A 141 9.76 6.13 -27.02
C THR A 141 8.86 6.60 -25.89
N PHE A 142 7.68 7.10 -26.25
CA PHE A 142 6.65 7.50 -25.30
C PHE A 142 5.69 6.34 -25.07
N VAL A 143 5.64 5.85 -23.83
CA VAL A 143 4.76 4.74 -23.44
C VAL A 143 3.45 5.31 -22.92
N LEU A 144 2.37 5.07 -23.66
CA LEU A 144 1.04 5.52 -23.26
C LEU A 144 0.36 4.51 -22.36
N ARG A 145 -0.55 4.98 -21.51
CA ARG A 145 -1.51 4.15 -20.78
C ARG A 145 -2.94 4.60 -21.06
N ASP A 146 -3.90 3.83 -20.56
CA ASP A 146 -5.32 4.22 -20.60
C ASP A 146 -5.66 5.03 -19.35
N SER A 147 -6.00 6.29 -19.53
CA SER A 147 -6.51 7.18 -18.47
C SER A 147 -7.92 6.80 -18.00
N GLN A 148 -8.55 5.79 -18.63
CA GLN A 148 -9.91 5.28 -18.41
C GLN A 148 -10.99 6.38 -18.41
N ASN A 149 -10.70 7.51 -19.03
CA ASN A 149 -11.62 8.63 -19.13
C ASN A 149 -11.53 9.29 -20.52
N ASN A 150 -12.55 10.08 -20.83
CA ASN A 150 -12.67 10.77 -22.12
C ASN A 150 -12.51 12.30 -21.99
N ASN A 151 -11.88 12.77 -20.90
CA ASN A 151 -11.65 14.18 -20.66
C ASN A 151 -10.26 14.57 -21.19
N PRO A 152 -10.15 15.45 -22.19
CA PRO A 152 -8.86 15.85 -22.74
C PRO A 152 -7.98 16.64 -21.75
N ASN A 153 -8.56 17.16 -20.67
CA ASN A 153 -7.79 17.87 -19.63
C ASN A 153 -7.04 16.95 -18.67
N THR A 154 -7.21 15.63 -18.81
CA THR A 154 -6.56 14.61 -17.98
C THR A 154 -5.74 13.66 -18.84
N ALA A 155 -5.31 14.14 -20.00
CA ALA A 155 -4.52 13.39 -20.96
C ALA A 155 -3.06 13.79 -20.82
N ASP A 156 -2.18 12.81 -20.90
CA ASP A 156 -0.75 13.06 -20.98
C ASP A 156 -0.44 13.85 -22.25
N ILE A 157 0.58 14.68 -22.18
CA ILE A 157 0.95 15.61 -23.22
C ILE A 157 2.36 15.26 -23.68
N ILE A 158 2.49 14.85 -24.93
CA ILE A 158 3.78 14.72 -25.59
C ILE A 158 4.07 16.06 -26.29
N ASP A 159 5.09 16.79 -25.83
CA ASP A 159 5.28 18.19 -26.21
C ASP A 159 6.18 18.41 -27.44
N ASP A 160 7.15 17.53 -27.71
CA ASP A 160 8.20 17.74 -28.73
C ASP A 160 8.35 16.61 -29.75
N PHE A 161 7.32 15.75 -29.87
CA PHE A 161 7.34 14.58 -30.74
C PHE A 161 7.84 14.85 -32.17
N ASN A 162 8.87 14.13 -32.59
CA ASN A 162 9.42 14.15 -33.93
C ASN A 162 9.03 12.88 -34.71
N PRO A 163 8.10 12.95 -35.68
CA PRO A 163 7.60 11.78 -36.41
C PRO A 163 8.62 11.07 -37.30
N ASN A 164 9.84 11.59 -37.42
CA ASN A 164 10.92 10.91 -38.17
C ASN A 164 11.88 10.13 -37.28
N LEU A 165 11.85 10.34 -35.97
CA LEU A 165 12.77 9.74 -35.00
C LEU A 165 12.00 8.98 -33.92
N ASP A 166 10.98 9.62 -33.36
CA ASP A 166 10.31 9.15 -32.15
C ASP A 166 9.21 8.14 -32.44
N THR A 167 8.87 7.39 -31.40
CA THR A 167 7.84 6.36 -31.43
C THR A 167 6.92 6.48 -30.22
N ILE A 168 5.69 6.03 -30.41
CA ILE A 168 4.66 5.92 -29.40
C ILE A 168 4.39 4.43 -29.20
N GLN A 169 4.66 3.95 -27.99
CA GLN A 169 4.38 2.58 -27.60
C GLN A 169 2.97 2.49 -27.02
N ILE A 170 2.18 1.56 -27.55
CA ILE A 170 0.86 1.20 -27.01
C ILE A 170 1.01 -0.16 -26.30
N PRO A 171 0.82 -0.22 -24.97
CA PRO A 171 0.82 -1.48 -24.22
C PRO A 171 -0.19 -2.51 -24.73
N ASP A 172 0.14 -3.80 -24.56
CA ASP A 172 -0.65 -4.92 -25.09
C ASP A 172 -2.06 -5.03 -24.49
N ASN A 173 -2.29 -4.47 -23.30
CA ASN A 173 -3.64 -4.37 -22.72
C ASN A 173 -4.53 -3.33 -23.44
N LEU A 174 -3.97 -2.50 -24.32
CA LEU A 174 -4.66 -1.41 -25.04
C LEU A 174 -4.87 -1.71 -26.53
N THR A 175 -4.93 -2.98 -26.93
CA THR A 175 -5.09 -3.45 -28.33
C THR A 175 -6.45 -3.14 -29.00
N GLY A 176 -7.17 -2.11 -28.56
CA GLY A 176 -8.44 -1.67 -29.16
C GLY A 176 -8.24 -0.86 -30.46
N ASN A 177 -9.30 -0.18 -30.90
CA ASN A 177 -9.23 0.68 -32.08
C ASN A 177 -8.55 2.01 -31.71
N ILE A 178 -7.23 2.10 -31.93
CA ILE A 178 -6.52 3.37 -31.84
C ILE A 178 -7.07 4.36 -32.88
N GLN A 179 -7.56 5.49 -32.41
CA GLN A 179 -8.12 6.58 -33.20
C GLN A 179 -7.27 7.83 -33.01
N LEU A 180 -6.93 8.49 -34.12
CA LEU A 180 -6.25 9.77 -34.12
C LEU A 180 -7.24 10.84 -34.56
N ASN A 181 -7.40 11.89 -33.75
CA ASN A 181 -8.28 13.01 -34.03
C ASN A 181 -7.51 14.31 -33.90
N THR A 182 -7.53 15.17 -34.91
CA THR A 182 -6.98 16.53 -34.77
C THR A 182 -7.87 17.38 -33.85
N ASP A 183 -7.27 18.04 -32.86
CA ASP A 183 -7.91 19.17 -32.19
C ASP A 183 -7.99 20.36 -33.16
N THR A 184 -9.21 20.68 -33.57
CA THR A 184 -9.47 21.77 -34.52
C THR A 184 -9.13 23.18 -33.99
N LEU A 185 -8.89 23.34 -32.69
CA LEU A 185 -8.52 24.61 -32.07
C LEU A 185 -7.01 24.83 -32.01
N THR A 186 -6.24 23.78 -31.68
CA THR A 186 -4.78 23.88 -31.49
C THR A 186 -3.98 23.31 -32.66
N GLY A 187 -4.55 22.37 -33.41
CA GLY A 187 -3.87 21.60 -34.46
C GLY A 187 -3.11 20.37 -33.93
N ASP A 188 -3.24 20.07 -32.63
CA ASP A 188 -2.61 18.94 -31.96
C ASP A 188 -3.32 17.61 -32.29
N THR A 189 -2.65 16.48 -32.06
CA THR A 189 -3.25 15.15 -32.28
C THR A 189 -3.69 14.53 -30.97
N LEU A 190 -4.97 14.20 -30.87
CA LEU A 190 -5.54 13.40 -29.81
C LEU A 190 -5.45 11.92 -30.15
N ILE A 191 -4.80 11.14 -29.30
CA ILE A 191 -4.72 9.67 -29.39
C ILE A 191 -5.79 9.08 -28.49
N GLN A 192 -6.64 8.22 -29.04
CA GLN A 192 -7.74 7.60 -28.31
C GLN A 192 -7.79 6.09 -28.52
N ASN A 193 -8.29 5.37 -27.53
CA ASN A 193 -8.60 3.95 -27.63
C ASN A 193 -10.01 3.69 -27.09
N ASN A 194 -10.90 3.15 -27.94
CA ASN A 194 -12.30 2.86 -27.57
C ASN A 194 -13.07 4.03 -26.92
N GLY A 195 -12.68 5.28 -27.23
CA GLY A 195 -13.29 6.49 -26.68
C GLY A 195 -12.57 7.08 -25.46
N SER A 196 -11.67 6.34 -24.81
CA SER A 196 -10.74 6.88 -23.80
C SER A 196 -9.63 7.69 -24.49
N ILE A 197 -9.18 8.75 -23.84
CA ILE A 197 -8.06 9.56 -24.32
C ILE A 197 -6.77 9.02 -23.70
N LEU A 198 -5.78 8.71 -24.55
CA LEU A 198 -4.47 8.21 -24.11
C LEU A 198 -3.48 9.36 -23.95
N ALA A 199 -3.36 10.23 -24.96
CA ALA A 199 -2.44 11.36 -24.94
C ALA A 199 -2.82 12.43 -25.98
N ILE A 200 -2.24 13.61 -25.83
CA ILE A 200 -2.23 14.70 -26.80
C ILE A 200 -0.79 14.91 -27.28
N VAL A 201 -0.56 14.83 -28.59
CA VAL A 201 0.73 15.16 -29.22
C VAL A 201 0.68 16.59 -29.71
N ARG A 202 1.41 17.49 -29.06
CA ARG A 202 1.40 18.92 -29.40
C ARG A 202 2.12 19.20 -30.71
N GLY A 203 1.61 20.16 -31.48
CA GLY A 203 2.23 20.66 -32.71
C GLY A 203 2.26 19.69 -33.89
N ILE A 204 1.70 18.48 -33.72
CA ILE A 204 1.65 17.43 -34.74
C ILE A 204 0.18 17.21 -35.14
N SER A 205 -0.10 17.18 -36.44
CA SER A 205 -1.43 16.85 -36.97
C SER A 205 -1.65 15.34 -37.09
N ASP A 206 -2.91 14.89 -37.06
CA ASP A 206 -3.24 13.47 -37.17
C ASP A 206 -2.76 12.84 -38.49
N THR A 207 -2.65 13.64 -39.56
CA THR A 207 -2.13 13.20 -40.85
C THR A 207 -0.60 13.05 -40.90
N THR A 208 0.11 13.68 -39.96
CA THR A 208 1.57 13.61 -39.85
C THR A 208 2.04 12.56 -38.85
N LEU A 209 1.20 12.22 -37.86
CA LEU A 209 1.43 11.10 -36.95
C LEU A 209 1.08 9.78 -37.67
N LEU A 210 1.99 9.33 -38.54
CA LEU A 210 1.78 8.16 -39.39
C LEU A 210 1.71 6.86 -38.57
N GLN A 211 1.11 5.81 -39.14
CA GLN A 211 0.93 4.51 -38.47
C GLN A 211 2.25 3.83 -38.05
N ASN A 212 3.40 4.19 -38.66
CA ASN A 212 4.73 3.70 -38.26
C ASN A 212 5.30 4.43 -37.04
N SER A 213 4.65 5.50 -36.56
CA SER A 213 4.95 6.12 -35.27
C SER A 213 4.53 5.23 -34.11
N PHE A 214 3.67 4.23 -34.36
CA PHE A 214 3.15 3.34 -33.34
C PHE A 214 3.85 1.98 -33.41
N ILE A 215 4.29 1.51 -32.26
CA ILE A 215 4.80 0.16 -32.08
C ILE A 215 3.92 -0.61 -31.09
N THR A 216 3.61 -1.85 -31.44
CA THR A 216 3.01 -2.86 -30.56
C THR A 216 4.07 -3.92 -30.34
N ASN A 217 4.78 -3.89 -29.21
CA ASN A 217 5.83 -4.86 -28.93
C ASN A 217 5.27 -6.03 -28.10
N THR A 218 5.38 -7.23 -28.65
CA THR A 218 5.13 -8.53 -27.98
C THR A 218 6.27 -8.96 -27.04
N ASN A 219 7.17 -8.05 -26.71
CA ASN A 219 8.26 -8.25 -25.76
C ASN A 219 8.23 -7.02 -24.87
N GLU A 220 7.71 -7.20 -23.67
CA GLU A 220 7.80 -6.24 -22.57
C GLU A 220 9.21 -5.64 -22.55
N LEU A 221 9.27 -4.32 -22.38
CA LEU A 221 10.49 -3.65 -21.96
C LEU A 221 11.12 -4.48 -20.85
N PRO A 222 12.45 -4.69 -20.82
CA PRO A 222 13.07 -5.34 -19.69
C PRO A 222 12.82 -4.45 -18.47
N GLN A 223 11.72 -4.73 -17.76
CA GLN A 223 11.67 -4.58 -16.32
C GLN A 223 12.90 -5.32 -15.83
N ILE A 224 13.98 -4.58 -15.57
CA ILE A 224 15.01 -5.08 -14.69
C ILE A 224 14.26 -5.55 -13.44
N ALA A 225 14.62 -6.73 -12.95
CA ALA A 225 13.99 -7.38 -11.82
C ALA A 225 14.18 -6.58 -10.51
N SER A 226 13.58 -5.39 -10.44
CA SER A 226 12.91 -4.84 -9.28
C SER A 226 11.46 -5.32 -9.33
N SER A 227 10.81 -5.47 -8.19
CA SER A 227 9.43 -5.94 -8.06
C SER A 227 8.54 -5.35 -9.16
N VAL A 228 7.91 -6.20 -9.97
CA VAL A 228 6.79 -5.74 -10.80
C VAL A 228 5.69 -5.42 -9.81
N THR A 229 5.55 -4.16 -9.43
CA THR A 229 4.36 -3.72 -8.72
C THR A 229 3.17 -4.11 -9.59
N PRO A 230 2.22 -4.92 -9.09
CA PRO A 230 1.05 -5.30 -9.86
C PRO A 230 0.36 -4.06 -10.43
N THR A 231 -0.13 -4.13 -11.66
CA THR A 231 -0.92 -3.03 -12.22
C THR A 231 -2.20 -2.86 -11.40
N PHE A 232 -2.44 -1.65 -10.91
CA PHE A 232 -3.64 -1.32 -10.15
C PHE A 232 -4.92 -1.62 -10.96
N ASN A 233 -5.86 -2.33 -10.36
CA ASN A 233 -7.16 -2.66 -10.93
C ASN A 233 -8.28 -1.92 -10.18
N ASN A 234 -9.20 -1.28 -10.90
CA ASN A 234 -10.26 -0.48 -10.26
C ASN A 234 -11.21 -1.31 -9.38
N THR A 235 -11.30 -2.63 -9.57
CA THR A 235 -12.12 -3.54 -8.75
C THR A 235 -11.37 -3.98 -7.49
N PHE A 236 -10.18 -4.58 -7.65
CA PHE A 236 -9.49 -5.27 -6.56
C PHE A 236 -8.14 -4.65 -6.15
N GLY A 237 -7.79 -3.48 -6.69
CA GLY A 237 -6.51 -2.83 -6.44
C GLY A 237 -5.33 -3.65 -6.96
N TYR A 238 -4.35 -3.91 -6.11
CA TYR A 238 -3.11 -4.60 -6.48
C TYR A 238 -3.23 -6.13 -6.51
N GLY A 239 -4.29 -6.70 -5.91
CA GLY A 239 -4.55 -8.14 -5.94
C GLY A 239 -4.70 -8.75 -4.56
N LEU A 240 -4.67 -10.08 -4.51
CA LEU A 240 -4.78 -10.86 -3.28
C LEU A 240 -3.50 -10.74 -2.44
N VAL A 241 -3.62 -10.41 -1.16
CA VAL A 241 -2.47 -10.39 -0.24
C VAL A 241 -1.76 -11.76 -0.18
N ASP A 242 -0.43 -11.78 -0.35
CA ASP A 242 0.40 -13.00 -0.28
C ASP A 242 1.42 -12.85 0.85
N ALA A 243 1.15 -13.47 2.01
CA ALA A 243 1.99 -13.37 3.20
C ALA A 243 3.39 -13.95 2.97
N SER A 244 3.49 -15.02 2.19
CA SER A 244 4.76 -15.67 1.86
C SER A 244 5.66 -14.74 1.06
N ALA A 245 5.12 -14.12 0.01
CA ALA A 245 5.86 -13.16 -0.80
C ALA A 245 6.20 -11.88 -0.02
N ALA A 246 5.25 -11.35 0.76
CA ALA A 246 5.44 -10.13 1.53
C ALA A 246 6.52 -10.27 2.62
N VAL A 247 6.45 -11.32 3.43
CA VAL A 247 7.43 -11.55 4.51
C VAL A 247 8.79 -11.93 3.95
N ALA A 248 8.85 -12.68 2.84
CA ALA A 248 10.10 -12.95 2.15
C ALA A 248 10.74 -11.66 1.62
N ARG A 249 9.95 -10.77 1.01
CA ARG A 249 10.43 -9.48 0.51
C ARG A 249 10.99 -8.61 1.63
N ALA A 250 10.33 -8.57 2.78
CA ALA A 250 10.75 -7.81 3.95
C ALA A 250 12.16 -8.17 4.46
N ILE A 251 12.64 -9.39 4.17
CA ILE A 251 13.97 -9.89 4.56
C ILE A 251 14.92 -10.09 3.35
N GLY A 252 14.58 -9.53 2.19
CA GLY A 252 15.40 -9.63 0.97
C GLY A 252 15.46 -11.03 0.36
N ALA A 253 14.45 -11.87 0.60
CA ALA A 253 14.34 -13.22 0.08
C ALA A 253 13.28 -13.34 -1.04
N GLY A 254 13.36 -14.43 -1.82
CA GLY A 254 12.27 -14.84 -2.72
C GLY A 254 11.13 -15.54 -1.96
N PRO A 255 9.92 -15.63 -2.53
CA PRO A 255 8.75 -16.22 -1.87
C PRO A 255 9.04 -17.60 -1.26
N PHE A 256 8.46 -17.86 -0.08
CA PHE A 256 8.72 -19.11 0.62
C PHE A 256 8.08 -20.31 -0.10
N PRO A 257 8.69 -21.51 0.02
CA PRO A 257 8.12 -22.72 -0.59
C PRO A 257 6.75 -23.06 -0.02
N ASP A 258 5.84 -23.47 -0.89
CA ASP A 258 4.50 -23.95 -0.51
C ASP A 258 4.56 -25.06 0.55
N VAL A 259 3.63 -25.04 1.48
CA VAL A 259 3.44 -26.09 2.50
C VAL A 259 2.07 -26.76 2.35
N PRO A 260 1.83 -27.93 2.99
CA PRO A 260 0.50 -28.53 2.93
C PRO A 260 -0.56 -27.62 3.58
N ASP A 261 -1.65 -27.39 2.85
CA ASP A 261 -2.82 -26.64 3.33
C ASP A 261 -3.31 -27.14 4.68
N VAL A 262 -3.69 -26.20 5.55
CA VAL A 262 -4.44 -26.47 6.78
C VAL A 262 -5.82 -27.04 6.43
N GLY A 263 -6.46 -26.47 5.40
CA GLY A 263 -7.75 -26.90 4.87
C GLY A 263 -8.92 -26.70 5.84
N GLY A 264 -10.03 -27.38 5.57
CA GLY A 264 -11.23 -27.31 6.42
C GLY A 264 -11.90 -25.94 6.36
N ASN A 265 -12.29 -25.38 7.51
CA ASN A 265 -12.98 -24.08 7.56
C ASN A 265 -12.01 -22.89 7.58
N GLN A 266 -10.69 -23.13 7.62
CA GLN A 266 -9.68 -22.08 7.72
C GLN A 266 -8.97 -21.81 6.39
N TRP A 267 -9.76 -21.84 5.31
CA TRP A 267 -9.25 -21.70 3.94
C TRP A 267 -8.58 -20.35 3.68
N GLY A 268 -8.94 -19.31 4.44
CA GLY A 268 -8.30 -18.00 4.34
C GLY A 268 -6.81 -18.03 4.67
N LEU A 269 -6.38 -18.91 5.59
CA LEU A 269 -4.97 -19.10 5.94
C LEU A 269 -4.16 -19.58 4.73
N ASP A 270 -4.71 -20.56 4.02
CA ASP A 270 -4.08 -21.18 2.86
C ASP A 270 -4.07 -20.19 1.68
N LEU A 271 -5.16 -19.46 1.48
CA LEU A 271 -5.29 -18.51 0.37
C LEU A 271 -4.27 -17.36 0.46
N VAL A 272 -3.98 -16.86 1.67
CA VAL A 272 -2.96 -15.82 1.89
C VAL A 272 -1.57 -16.39 2.17
N LYS A 273 -1.39 -17.71 2.18
CA LYS A 273 -0.12 -18.39 2.44
C LYS A 273 0.53 -18.08 3.80
N ALA A 274 -0.28 -18.00 4.86
CA ALA A 274 0.24 -17.84 6.22
C ALA A 274 1.04 -19.07 6.71
N PRO A 275 0.63 -20.33 6.42
CA PRO A 275 1.39 -21.52 6.84
C PRO A 275 2.86 -21.56 6.36
N GLU A 276 3.13 -21.05 5.16
CA GLU A 276 4.46 -20.92 4.57
C GLU A 276 5.36 -20.03 5.43
N VAL A 277 4.80 -18.93 5.94
CA VAL A 277 5.48 -17.97 6.81
C VAL A 277 5.77 -18.58 8.19
N TRP A 278 4.79 -19.28 8.77
CA TRP A 278 4.99 -19.96 10.07
C TRP A 278 6.08 -21.02 10.01
N ASN A 279 6.24 -21.68 8.86
CA ASN A 279 7.30 -22.65 8.64
C ASN A 279 8.71 -22.01 8.62
N GLN A 280 8.80 -20.69 8.41
CA GLN A 280 10.03 -19.91 8.59
C GLN A 280 10.25 -19.41 10.03
N GLY A 281 9.27 -19.61 10.91
CA GLY A 281 9.33 -19.23 12.33
C GLY A 281 8.74 -17.87 12.67
N TYR A 282 8.18 -17.13 11.69
CA TYR A 282 7.46 -15.89 11.94
C TYR A 282 6.00 -16.18 12.24
N GLN A 283 5.52 -15.76 13.41
CA GLN A 283 4.17 -16.01 13.93
C GLN A 283 3.54 -14.76 14.60
N GLY A 284 4.16 -13.58 14.48
CA GLY A 284 3.73 -12.33 15.12
C GLY A 284 4.36 -12.06 16.49
N ASP A 285 5.46 -12.75 16.85
CA ASP A 285 6.06 -12.58 18.18
C ASP A 285 6.52 -11.14 18.44
N GLY A 286 6.10 -10.60 19.59
CA GLY A 286 6.49 -9.25 20.03
C GLY A 286 5.72 -8.11 19.37
N ILE A 287 4.72 -8.41 18.54
CA ILE A 287 3.92 -7.41 17.83
C ILE A 287 2.58 -7.21 18.54
N VAL A 288 2.16 -5.96 18.71
CA VAL A 288 0.85 -5.59 19.24
C VAL A 288 -0.07 -5.10 18.12
N VAL A 289 -1.21 -5.74 17.94
CA VAL A 289 -2.24 -5.34 16.97
C VAL A 289 -3.43 -4.77 17.74
N ALA A 290 -3.69 -3.47 17.58
CA ALA A 290 -4.89 -2.83 18.09
C ALA A 290 -6.09 -3.17 17.22
N VAL A 291 -7.16 -3.64 17.85
CA VAL A 291 -8.43 -3.94 17.21
C VAL A 291 -9.44 -2.90 17.69
N ILE A 292 -9.75 -1.95 16.81
CA ILE A 292 -10.73 -0.89 17.07
C ILE A 292 -12.07 -1.37 16.50
N ASP A 293 -12.96 -1.85 17.37
CA ASP A 293 -14.18 -2.56 16.98
C ASP A 293 -15.25 -2.57 18.11
N SER A 294 -16.07 -3.61 18.23
CA SER A 294 -17.09 -3.81 19.30
C SER A 294 -16.53 -4.27 20.65
N GLY A 295 -15.21 -4.31 20.80
CA GLY A 295 -14.52 -4.91 21.94
C GLY A 295 -13.99 -6.31 21.63
N VAL A 296 -13.44 -6.99 22.63
CA VAL A 296 -12.93 -8.36 22.51
C VAL A 296 -13.31 -9.19 23.73
N ASP A 297 -13.85 -10.39 23.54
CA ASP A 297 -13.97 -11.38 24.62
C ASP A 297 -12.57 -11.91 24.97
N TYR A 298 -11.88 -11.15 25.81
CA TYR A 298 -10.56 -11.50 26.34
C TYR A 298 -10.58 -12.74 27.25
N THR A 299 -11.77 -13.28 27.57
CA THR A 299 -11.93 -14.54 28.29
C THR A 299 -12.10 -15.76 27.36
N HIS A 300 -12.23 -15.54 26.05
CA HIS A 300 -12.37 -16.61 25.08
C HIS A 300 -11.16 -17.57 25.15
N PRO A 301 -11.36 -18.90 25.22
CA PRO A 301 -10.26 -19.85 25.39
C PRO A 301 -9.18 -19.79 24.29
N GLU A 302 -9.57 -19.39 23.07
CA GLU A 302 -8.64 -19.23 21.92
C GLU A 302 -7.83 -17.92 21.93
N LEU A 303 -8.32 -16.90 22.65
CA LEU A 303 -7.65 -15.61 22.77
C LEU A 303 -6.94 -15.45 24.11
N THR A 304 -7.17 -16.37 25.05
CA THR A 304 -6.47 -16.39 26.34
C THR A 304 -4.96 -16.49 26.12
N GLY A 305 -4.22 -15.51 26.66
CA GLY A 305 -2.77 -15.40 26.49
C GLY A 305 -2.35 -14.63 25.24
N GLN A 306 -3.29 -14.25 24.37
CA GLN A 306 -3.08 -13.40 23.19
C GLN A 306 -3.43 -11.94 23.45
N MET A 307 -3.90 -11.58 24.64
CA MET A 307 -4.25 -10.21 24.96
C MET A 307 -3.03 -9.38 25.34
N TRP A 308 -2.96 -8.16 24.82
CA TRP A 308 -2.11 -7.09 25.31
C TRP A 308 -2.52 -6.72 26.74
N ILE A 309 -1.55 -6.26 27.51
CA ILE A 309 -1.75 -5.80 28.88
C ILE A 309 -1.02 -4.48 29.02
N ASN A 310 -1.71 -3.43 29.47
CA ASN A 310 -1.04 -2.19 29.87
C ASN A 310 -0.23 -2.46 31.14
N THR A 311 1.07 -2.75 30.97
CA THR A 311 1.96 -3.02 32.10
C THR A 311 2.29 -1.78 32.94
N ARG A 312 1.85 -0.59 32.50
CA ARG A 312 2.03 0.67 33.22
C ARG A 312 0.90 0.94 34.22
N GLU A 313 -0.23 0.24 34.10
CA GLU A 313 -1.37 0.33 35.04
C GLU A 313 -1.27 -0.67 36.20
N ILE A 314 -1.75 -0.27 37.38
CA ILE A 314 -1.94 -1.17 38.53
C ILE A 314 -3.42 -1.57 38.60
N PRO A 315 -3.78 -2.84 38.33
CA PRO A 315 -5.17 -3.22 38.17
C PRO A 315 -6.06 -2.95 39.38
N ASN A 316 -7.23 -2.32 39.13
CA ASN A 316 -8.33 -2.11 40.07
C ASN A 316 -7.96 -1.17 41.25
N ASN A 317 -7.14 -0.16 41.01
CA ASN A 317 -6.82 0.84 42.02
C ASN A 317 -7.61 2.15 41.84
N ASN A 318 -8.37 2.29 40.74
CA ASN A 318 -9.13 3.47 40.33
C ASN A 318 -8.26 4.72 40.12
N ILE A 319 -7.04 4.51 39.63
CA ILE A 319 -6.06 5.55 39.30
C ILE A 319 -5.63 5.32 37.83
N ASP A 320 -5.36 6.42 37.13
CA ASP A 320 -4.62 6.42 35.86
C ASP A 320 -3.14 6.51 36.24
N ASP A 321 -2.48 5.35 36.32
CA ASP A 321 -1.11 5.22 36.85
C ASP A 321 -0.07 5.67 35.83
N ASP A 322 -0.36 5.53 34.53
CA ASP A 322 0.53 5.90 33.45
C ASP A 322 0.31 7.34 32.92
N GLY A 323 -0.79 7.98 33.34
CA GLY A 323 -1.13 9.36 33.05
C GLY A 323 -1.63 9.57 31.63
N ASN A 324 -2.10 8.52 30.95
CA ASN A 324 -2.58 8.56 29.58
C ASN A 324 -4.02 9.11 29.46
N GLY A 325 -4.70 9.32 30.58
CA GLY A 325 -6.08 9.82 30.65
C GLY A 325 -7.14 8.73 30.83
N TYR A 326 -6.75 7.47 30.92
CA TYR A 326 -7.62 6.29 30.92
C TYR A 326 -7.39 5.46 32.19
N VAL A 327 -8.34 5.54 33.12
CA VAL A 327 -8.20 4.94 34.46
C VAL A 327 -8.26 3.41 34.38
N ASP A 328 -7.26 2.71 34.92
CA ASP A 328 -7.21 1.24 35.01
C ASP A 328 -7.36 0.53 33.65
N ASP A 329 -6.91 1.11 32.53
CA ASP A 329 -7.02 0.57 31.16
C ASP A 329 -6.11 -0.66 30.87
N VAL A 330 -5.95 -1.52 31.86
CA VAL A 330 -5.08 -2.71 31.88
C VAL A 330 -5.28 -3.62 30.67
N GLN A 331 -6.51 -3.72 30.16
CA GLN A 331 -6.90 -4.65 29.09
C GLN A 331 -7.33 -3.93 27.81
N GLY A 332 -7.04 -2.63 27.70
CA GLY A 332 -7.58 -1.75 26.66
C GLY A 332 -8.65 -0.82 27.22
N TRP A 333 -9.35 -0.14 26.30
CA TRP A 333 -10.30 0.90 26.66
C TRP A 333 -11.63 0.78 25.91
N ASP A 334 -12.71 1.12 26.61
CA ASP A 334 -14.04 1.25 26.05
C ASP A 334 -14.44 2.72 25.91
N PHE A 335 -14.50 3.20 24.67
CA PHE A 335 -14.95 4.55 24.35
C PHE A 335 -16.48 4.71 24.35
N VAL A 336 -17.23 3.60 24.27
CA VAL A 336 -18.70 3.62 24.28
C VAL A 336 -19.20 3.99 25.67
N ASP A 337 -18.74 3.26 26.68
CA ASP A 337 -19.14 3.47 28.09
C ASP A 337 -18.15 4.35 28.87
N ASN A 338 -17.00 4.66 28.27
CA ASN A 338 -15.92 5.46 28.85
C ASN A 338 -15.40 4.81 30.15
N ASP A 339 -15.05 3.54 30.05
CA ASP A 339 -14.44 2.76 31.12
C ASP A 339 -13.35 1.79 30.60
N ASN A 340 -12.82 0.97 31.50
CA ASN A 340 -11.70 0.08 31.25
C ASN A 340 -12.10 -1.36 30.90
N ASP A 341 -13.35 -1.59 30.49
CA ASP A 341 -13.86 -2.92 30.15
C ASP A 341 -14.21 -3.01 28.66
N PRO A 342 -13.21 -3.21 27.77
CA PRO A 342 -13.45 -3.37 26.33
C PRO A 342 -14.00 -4.76 25.97
N MET A 343 -14.86 -5.33 26.81
CA MET A 343 -15.51 -6.61 26.57
C MET A 343 -16.38 -6.54 25.31
N ASP A 344 -16.34 -7.59 24.50
CA ASP A 344 -17.19 -7.67 23.32
C ASP A 344 -18.63 -8.05 23.71
N GLU A 345 -19.57 -7.16 23.39
CA GLU A 345 -21.00 -7.34 23.62
C GLU A 345 -21.81 -7.56 22.33
N GLU A 346 -21.14 -7.58 21.17
CA GLU A 346 -21.77 -7.81 19.86
C GLU A 346 -21.28 -9.13 19.21
N GLY A 347 -19.97 -9.36 19.22
CA GLY A 347 -19.30 -10.56 18.71
C GLY A 347 -18.33 -10.33 17.55
N HIS A 348 -18.46 -9.21 16.83
CA HIS A 348 -17.67 -8.87 15.65
C HIS A 348 -16.18 -8.68 16.01
N GLY A 349 -15.86 -7.88 17.02
CA GLY A 349 -14.47 -7.60 17.41
C GLY A 349 -13.70 -8.82 17.91
N THR A 350 -14.36 -9.78 18.57
CA THR A 350 -13.77 -11.08 18.94
C THR A 350 -13.44 -11.91 17.70
N HIS A 351 -14.31 -11.89 16.69
CA HIS A 351 -14.10 -12.58 15.41
C HIS A 351 -12.91 -12.00 14.64
N ILE A 352 -12.82 -10.67 14.58
CA ILE A 352 -11.67 -9.96 14.02
C ILE A 352 -10.38 -10.35 14.75
N SER A 353 -10.40 -10.29 16.08
CA SER A 353 -9.24 -10.59 16.93
C SER A 353 -8.73 -12.02 16.74
N GLY A 354 -9.63 -13.00 16.62
CA GLY A 354 -9.27 -14.38 16.37
C GLY A 354 -8.74 -14.64 14.96
N THR A 355 -9.24 -13.92 13.96
CA THR A 355 -8.69 -13.97 12.59
C THR A 355 -7.24 -13.48 12.57
N ILE A 356 -6.90 -12.47 13.38
CA ILE A 356 -5.52 -11.97 13.51
C ILE A 356 -4.67 -12.94 14.33
N ALA A 357 -5.09 -13.29 15.56
CA ALA A 357 -4.18 -13.84 16.56
C ALA A 357 -4.74 -15.00 17.40
N ALA A 358 -5.77 -15.74 16.94
CA ALA A 358 -6.13 -16.99 17.62
C ALA A 358 -4.90 -17.91 17.70
N LYS A 359 -4.61 -18.40 18.91
CA LYS A 359 -3.36 -19.11 19.19
C LYS A 359 -3.22 -20.40 18.36
N ARG A 360 -1.99 -20.73 18.00
CA ARG A 360 -1.68 -21.95 17.21
C ARG A 360 -1.36 -23.14 18.11
N ASP A 361 -2.35 -23.71 18.78
CA ASP A 361 -2.18 -24.87 19.69
C ASP A 361 -2.85 -26.16 19.18
N GLY A 362 -3.48 -26.11 18.00
CA GLY A 362 -4.15 -27.24 17.37
C GLY A 362 -5.59 -27.47 17.85
N ILE A 363 -6.15 -26.53 18.61
CA ILE A 363 -7.56 -26.48 19.01
C ILE A 363 -8.23 -25.33 18.24
N GLY A 364 -9.51 -25.50 17.87
CA GLY A 364 -10.30 -24.41 17.31
C GLY A 364 -9.77 -23.87 15.98
N THR A 365 -9.47 -22.57 15.98
CA THR A 365 -8.96 -21.80 14.85
C THR A 365 -7.57 -21.25 15.17
N THR A 366 -6.83 -20.85 14.14
CA THR A 366 -5.52 -20.23 14.23
C THR A 366 -5.57 -18.93 13.44
N GLY A 367 -5.11 -17.83 14.05
CA GLY A 367 -5.02 -16.54 13.39
C GLY A 367 -3.80 -16.46 12.48
N ILE A 368 -3.75 -15.44 11.62
CA ILE A 368 -2.62 -15.21 10.70
C ILE A 368 -1.29 -14.99 11.43
N ALA A 369 -1.32 -14.22 12.53
CA ALA A 369 -0.19 -13.92 13.40
C ALA A 369 -0.47 -14.48 14.81
N PRO A 370 -0.40 -15.81 15.01
CA PRO A 370 -0.91 -16.47 16.21
C PRO A 370 -0.11 -16.21 17.50
N ASN A 371 0.99 -15.47 17.46
CA ASN A 371 1.77 -15.02 18.62
C ASN A 371 1.67 -13.50 18.86
N ALA A 372 1.00 -12.75 17.98
CA ALA A 372 0.75 -11.33 18.18
C ALA A 372 -0.16 -11.09 19.40
N LYS A 373 -0.04 -9.92 20.02
CA LYS A 373 -0.91 -9.49 21.12
C LYS A 373 -2.01 -8.58 20.60
N ILE A 374 -3.26 -8.84 20.99
CA ILE A 374 -4.40 -8.00 20.64
C ILE A 374 -4.60 -6.93 21.70
N MET A 375 -4.65 -5.66 21.31
CA MET A 375 -5.08 -4.55 22.16
C MET A 375 -6.56 -4.25 21.84
N PRO A 376 -7.51 -4.64 22.71
CA PRO A 376 -8.93 -4.35 22.55
C PRO A 376 -9.22 -2.86 22.68
N ILE A 377 -9.96 -2.30 21.73
CA ILE A 377 -10.49 -0.94 21.83
C ILE A 377 -11.94 -0.97 21.35
N ARG A 378 -12.87 -0.76 22.27
CA ARG A 378 -14.31 -0.78 21.99
C ARG A 378 -14.77 0.63 21.59
N ILE A 379 -15.32 0.75 20.38
CA ILE A 379 -15.95 1.97 19.84
C ILE A 379 -17.35 1.73 19.28
N LEU A 380 -17.79 0.47 19.18
CA LEU A 380 -19.12 0.07 18.72
C LEU A 380 -19.90 -0.55 19.90
N ASP A 381 -21.16 -0.15 20.04
CA ASP A 381 -22.10 -0.69 21.03
C ASP A 381 -22.62 -2.08 20.64
N GLU A 382 -23.50 -2.66 21.46
CA GLU A 382 -24.11 -3.99 21.23
C GLU A 382 -24.97 -4.07 19.95
N GLU A 383 -25.30 -2.92 19.33
CA GLU A 383 -25.98 -2.84 18.04
C GLU A 383 -25.02 -2.57 16.87
N GLY A 384 -23.71 -2.54 17.13
CA GLY A 384 -22.68 -2.25 16.13
C GLY A 384 -22.63 -0.77 15.73
N VAL A 385 -23.15 0.13 16.57
CA VAL A 385 -23.20 1.58 16.33
C VAL A 385 -22.11 2.27 17.13
N GLY A 386 -21.39 3.20 16.48
CA GLY A 386 -20.34 3.99 17.13
C GLY A 386 -20.35 5.45 16.71
N GLN A 387 -19.45 6.25 17.27
CA GLN A 387 -19.28 7.66 16.91
C GLN A 387 -17.94 7.88 16.23
N ALA A 388 -17.94 8.65 15.15
CA ALA A 388 -16.72 8.90 14.37
C ALA A 388 -15.58 9.55 15.17
N ARG A 389 -15.91 10.34 16.21
CA ARG A 389 -14.90 10.94 17.10
C ARG A 389 -14.17 9.89 17.95
N ASP A 390 -14.87 8.83 18.35
CA ASP A 390 -14.34 7.79 19.22
C ASP A 390 -13.31 6.98 18.44
N GLY A 391 -13.53 6.75 17.14
CA GLY A 391 -12.55 6.15 16.23
C GLY A 391 -11.25 6.97 16.11
N ILE A 392 -11.34 8.30 16.03
CA ILE A 392 -10.16 9.19 15.99
C ILE A 392 -9.36 9.12 17.29
N GLU A 393 -10.04 9.12 18.43
CA GLU A 393 -9.40 9.01 19.75
C GLU A 393 -8.82 7.61 19.97
N ALA A 394 -9.51 6.57 19.53
CA ALA A 394 -9.05 5.18 19.55
C ALA A 394 -7.76 4.96 18.76
N ILE A 395 -7.63 5.58 17.57
CA ILE A 395 -6.38 5.51 16.79
C ILE A 395 -5.22 6.10 17.59
N ARG A 396 -5.40 7.27 18.22
CA ARG A 396 -4.35 7.89 19.04
C ARG A 396 -4.03 7.06 20.28
N TYR A 397 -5.07 6.57 20.97
CA TYR A 397 -4.93 5.68 22.12
C TYR A 397 -4.09 4.45 21.78
N ALA A 398 -4.36 3.81 20.64
CA ALA A 398 -3.61 2.63 20.20
C ALA A 398 -2.12 2.95 20.02
N VAL A 399 -1.80 4.05 19.34
CA VAL A 399 -0.42 4.49 19.10
C VAL A 399 0.28 4.80 20.42
N ASP A 400 -0.35 5.59 21.29
CA ASP A 400 0.22 6.05 22.57
C ASP A 400 0.41 4.91 23.59
N ASN A 401 -0.29 3.78 23.38
CA ASN A 401 -0.17 2.55 24.15
C ASN A 401 0.70 1.47 23.50
N GLY A 402 1.38 1.81 22.39
CA GLY A 402 2.39 0.96 21.78
C GLY A 402 1.84 -0.12 20.86
N ALA A 403 0.74 0.16 20.16
CA ALA A 403 0.33 -0.66 19.02
C ALA A 403 1.39 -0.60 17.90
N ASP A 404 1.60 -1.72 17.23
CA ASP A 404 2.44 -1.81 16.03
C ASP A 404 1.62 -1.76 14.74
N VAL A 405 0.38 -2.22 14.82
CA VAL A 405 -0.59 -2.31 13.73
C VAL A 405 -1.95 -1.94 14.29
N ILE A 406 -2.74 -1.20 13.53
CA ILE A 406 -4.14 -0.92 13.84
C ILE A 406 -5.00 -1.59 12.77
N ASN A 407 -5.96 -2.41 13.19
CA ASN A 407 -7.05 -2.86 12.33
C ASN A 407 -8.34 -2.13 12.73
N LEU A 408 -8.93 -1.42 11.77
CA LEU A 408 -10.25 -0.79 11.90
C LEU A 408 -11.24 -1.42 10.91
N SER A 409 -12.21 -2.17 11.43
CA SER A 409 -13.19 -2.90 10.62
C SER A 409 -14.58 -2.22 10.61
N SER A 410 -14.59 -0.88 10.69
CA SER A 410 -15.79 -0.03 10.61
C SER A 410 -15.57 1.13 9.62
N GLY A 411 -16.65 1.71 9.09
CA GLY A 411 -16.54 2.77 8.11
C GLY A 411 -17.82 3.57 7.87
N SER A 412 -17.66 4.67 7.13
CA SER A 412 -18.71 5.63 6.80
C SER A 412 -18.59 6.09 5.35
N ARG A 413 -19.74 6.37 4.72
CA ARG A 413 -19.78 6.96 3.37
C ARG A 413 -19.31 8.40 3.31
N SER A 414 -19.22 9.07 4.46
CA SER A 414 -18.84 10.47 4.57
C SER A 414 -17.48 10.61 5.21
N VAL A 415 -16.66 11.50 4.67
CA VAL A 415 -15.36 11.86 5.24
C VAL A 415 -15.53 12.34 6.68
N VAL A 416 -14.65 11.88 7.56
CA VAL A 416 -14.56 12.32 8.95
C VAL A 416 -13.39 13.28 9.08
N ILE A 417 -13.66 14.53 9.46
CA ILE A 417 -12.61 15.54 9.62
C ILE A 417 -11.69 15.12 10.77
N GLY A 418 -10.39 15.07 10.50
CA GLY A 418 -9.35 14.71 11.47
C GLY A 418 -8.94 13.24 11.47
N GLU A 419 -9.67 12.38 10.75
CA GLU A 419 -9.37 10.95 10.63
C GLU A 419 -8.04 10.69 9.93
N LEU A 420 -7.79 11.35 8.77
CA LEU A 420 -6.48 11.29 8.11
C LEU A 420 -5.34 11.76 9.02
N GLY A 421 -5.56 12.80 9.82
CA GLY A 421 -4.53 13.30 10.75
C GLY A 421 -4.21 12.30 11.87
N ALA A 422 -5.17 11.48 12.30
CA ALA A 422 -4.91 10.40 13.25
C ALA A 422 -4.18 9.22 12.60
N ILE A 423 -4.53 8.88 11.35
CA ILE A 423 -3.84 7.86 10.57
C ILE A 423 -2.40 8.28 10.26
N SER A 424 -2.18 9.56 9.92
CA SER A 424 -0.83 10.12 9.70
C SER A 424 0.00 10.08 10.99
N TYR A 425 -0.61 10.43 12.12
CA TYR A 425 0.03 10.28 13.43
C TYR A 425 0.45 8.84 13.74
N ALA A 426 -0.37 7.86 13.37
CA ALA A 426 0.00 6.44 13.49
C ALA A 426 1.24 6.12 12.63
N ALA A 427 1.24 6.54 11.37
CA ALA A 427 2.36 6.32 10.45
C ALA A 427 3.67 6.97 10.93
N GLU A 428 3.61 8.23 11.38
CA GLU A 428 4.73 8.97 11.96
C GLU A 428 5.34 8.28 13.19
N ASN A 429 4.55 7.46 13.90
CA ASN A 429 4.99 6.69 15.07
C ASN A 429 5.26 5.22 14.75
N GLY A 430 5.38 4.86 13.46
CA GLY A 430 5.73 3.50 13.03
C GLY A 430 4.59 2.48 13.11
N VAL A 431 3.35 2.94 13.21
CA VAL A 431 2.14 2.11 13.35
C VAL A 431 1.42 2.03 12.00
N VAL A 432 1.28 0.81 11.47
CA VAL A 432 0.61 0.59 10.17
C VAL A 432 -0.90 0.53 10.38
N PHE A 433 -1.65 1.31 9.59
CA PHE A 433 -3.12 1.36 9.67
C PHE A 433 -3.76 0.54 8.55
N VAL A 434 -4.64 -0.40 8.92
CA VAL A 434 -5.35 -1.28 7.99
C VAL A 434 -6.86 -1.10 8.20
N SER A 435 -7.62 -0.94 7.11
CA SER A 435 -9.07 -0.70 7.19
C SER A 435 -9.89 -1.45 6.15
N ALA A 436 -11.10 -1.82 6.53
CA ALA A 436 -12.06 -2.51 5.67
C ALA A 436 -12.62 -1.57 4.58
N GLY A 437 -12.70 -2.05 3.34
CA GLY A 437 -13.16 -1.27 2.18
C GLY A 437 -14.66 -0.92 2.15
N GLY A 438 -15.48 -1.64 2.93
CA GLY A 438 -16.93 -1.49 3.00
C GLY A 438 -17.70 -2.51 2.16
N ASN A 439 -18.96 -2.76 2.55
CA ASN A 439 -19.76 -3.90 2.08
C ASN A 439 -20.97 -3.47 1.21
N GLY A 440 -20.86 -2.35 0.50
CA GLY A 440 -21.96 -1.77 -0.26
C GLY A 440 -22.03 -2.16 -1.74
N GLY A 441 -21.06 -2.94 -2.25
CA GLY A 441 -20.89 -3.19 -3.68
C GLY A 441 -20.70 -1.90 -4.49
N LEU A 442 -20.07 -0.88 -3.89
CA LEU A 442 -19.87 0.44 -4.47
C LEU A 442 -18.59 0.47 -5.32
N SER A 443 -18.51 1.37 -6.29
CA SER A 443 -17.34 1.53 -7.17
C SER A 443 -16.13 2.26 -6.52
N SER A 444 -16.08 2.31 -5.20
CA SER A 444 -15.02 2.98 -4.42
C SER A 444 -15.14 2.62 -2.94
N PRO A 445 -14.06 2.58 -2.15
CA PRO A 445 -14.11 2.22 -0.75
C PRO A 445 -14.84 3.28 0.10
N ASP A 446 -15.38 2.88 1.25
CA ASP A 446 -15.87 3.83 2.26
C ASP A 446 -14.70 4.48 3.01
N TYR A 447 -14.97 5.48 3.86
CA TYR A 447 -13.96 6.04 4.77
C TYR A 447 -13.88 5.19 6.05
N PRO A 448 -12.69 4.98 6.64
CA PRO A 448 -11.41 5.59 6.25
C PRO A 448 -10.65 4.89 5.12
N ALA A 449 -11.06 3.73 4.61
CA ALA A 449 -10.31 3.00 3.59
C ALA A 449 -9.97 3.85 2.35
N ARG A 450 -10.84 4.77 1.94
CA ARG A 450 -10.54 5.71 0.85
C ARG A 450 -9.35 6.64 1.11
N LEU A 451 -8.94 6.82 2.36
CA LEU A 451 -7.75 7.62 2.75
C LEU A 451 -6.43 6.92 2.45
N ALA A 452 -6.45 5.63 2.07
CA ALA A 452 -5.28 4.91 1.57
C ALA A 452 -4.71 5.48 0.26
N VAL A 453 -5.33 6.51 -0.32
CA VAL A 453 -4.70 7.36 -1.35
C VAL A 453 -3.54 8.18 -0.79
N GLN A 454 -3.52 8.39 0.53
CA GLN A 454 -2.54 9.19 1.26
C GLN A 454 -1.81 8.36 2.32
N GLN A 455 -2.53 7.56 3.12
CA GLN A 455 -1.93 6.75 4.18
C GLN A 455 -2.82 5.56 4.58
N GLY A 456 -2.20 4.42 4.87
CA GLY A 456 -2.85 3.20 5.34
C GLY A 456 -3.21 2.25 4.20
N ILE A 457 -3.65 1.06 4.56
CA ILE A 457 -4.00 -0.02 3.62
C ILE A 457 -5.51 -0.25 3.66
N ALA A 458 -6.15 -0.16 2.50
CA ALA A 458 -7.55 -0.49 2.28
C ALA A 458 -7.71 -1.94 1.84
N VAL A 459 -8.71 -2.63 2.39
CA VAL A 459 -8.87 -4.08 2.17
C VAL A 459 -10.26 -4.43 1.64
N GLY A 460 -10.28 -4.97 0.42
CA GLY A 460 -11.46 -5.60 -0.18
C GLY A 460 -11.58 -7.08 0.13
N SER A 461 -12.71 -7.67 -0.25
CA SER A 461 -13.01 -9.08 0.05
C SER A 461 -12.94 -9.97 -1.19
N VAL A 462 -12.39 -11.17 -1.02
CA VAL A 462 -12.54 -12.30 -1.94
C VAL A 462 -13.19 -13.50 -1.25
N GLU A 463 -13.80 -14.33 -2.08
CA GLU A 463 -14.38 -15.63 -1.75
C GLU A 463 -13.31 -16.73 -1.75
N ARG A 464 -13.71 -17.92 -1.32
CA ARG A 464 -12.84 -19.11 -1.21
C ARG A 464 -12.17 -19.55 -2.51
N ASN A 465 -12.79 -19.26 -3.64
CA ASN A 465 -12.28 -19.58 -4.98
C ASN A 465 -11.43 -18.45 -5.58
N GLY A 466 -11.20 -17.35 -4.85
CA GLY A 466 -10.51 -16.15 -5.35
C GLY A 466 -11.42 -15.17 -6.10
N GLU A 467 -12.72 -15.44 -6.20
CA GLU A 467 -13.70 -14.52 -6.78
C GLU A 467 -13.84 -13.28 -5.91
N PHE A 468 -13.87 -12.10 -6.55
CA PHE A 468 -14.10 -10.85 -5.85
C PHE A 468 -15.52 -10.84 -5.27
N SER A 469 -15.64 -10.67 -3.95
CA SER A 469 -16.92 -10.79 -3.27
C SER A 469 -17.88 -9.71 -3.75
N SER A 470 -19.08 -10.09 -4.20
CA SER A 470 -20.04 -9.16 -4.81
C SER A 470 -20.50 -8.00 -3.91
N PHE A 471 -20.40 -8.15 -2.59
CA PHE A 471 -20.69 -7.09 -1.63
C PHE A 471 -19.52 -6.13 -1.39
N SER A 472 -18.29 -6.53 -1.73
CA SER A 472 -17.11 -5.70 -1.47
C SER A 472 -17.22 -4.43 -2.29
N ASN A 473 -16.97 -3.29 -1.65
CA ASN A 473 -16.68 -2.08 -2.40
C ASN A 473 -15.41 -2.31 -3.24
N GLU A 474 -15.39 -1.74 -4.43
CA GLU A 474 -14.26 -1.76 -5.36
C GLU A 474 -13.19 -0.75 -4.93
N ALA A 475 -11.94 -0.95 -5.37
CA ALA A 475 -10.83 -0.02 -5.13
C ALA A 475 -11.07 1.38 -5.71
N GLY A 476 -11.88 1.47 -6.77
CA GLY A 476 -12.24 2.71 -7.45
C GLY A 476 -11.21 3.14 -8.49
N ASN A 477 -11.49 4.27 -9.16
CA ASN A 477 -10.71 4.72 -10.31
C ASN A 477 -9.45 5.51 -9.95
N GLN A 478 -9.23 5.78 -8.67
CA GLN A 478 -8.07 6.51 -8.16
C GLN A 478 -7.16 5.51 -7.45
N PRO A 479 -5.93 5.29 -7.93
CA PRO A 479 -5.02 4.31 -7.34
C PRO A 479 -4.67 4.63 -5.89
N LEU A 480 -4.96 3.69 -5.01
CA LEU A 480 -4.73 3.76 -3.57
C LEU A 480 -4.15 2.43 -3.09
N ASP A 481 -3.57 2.39 -1.89
CA ASP A 481 -3.01 1.17 -1.32
C ASP A 481 -4.12 0.20 -0.95
N TYR A 482 -4.57 -0.55 -1.96
CA TYR A 482 -5.73 -1.42 -1.91
C TYR A 482 -5.34 -2.83 -2.32
N VAL A 483 -5.58 -3.78 -1.43
CA VAL A 483 -5.46 -5.21 -1.68
C VAL A 483 -6.77 -5.90 -1.34
N VAL A 484 -6.93 -7.14 -1.81
CA VAL A 484 -8.05 -8.00 -1.38
C VAL A 484 -7.56 -9.13 -0.50
N ALA A 485 -8.42 -9.61 0.38
CA ALA A 485 -8.14 -10.71 1.28
C ALA A 485 -9.40 -11.55 1.54
N PRO A 486 -9.27 -12.76 2.12
CA PRO A 486 -10.41 -13.62 2.42
C PRO A 486 -11.47 -12.92 3.27
N GLY A 487 -12.67 -12.73 2.74
CA GLY A 487 -13.78 -12.12 3.48
C GLY A 487 -15.14 -12.78 3.26
N GLY A 488 -15.21 -13.83 2.44
CA GLY A 488 -16.41 -14.68 2.29
C GLY A 488 -17.28 -14.31 1.10
N ASP A 489 -18.33 -15.12 0.86
CA ASP A 489 -19.25 -14.95 -0.27
C ASP A 489 -20.48 -14.09 0.08
N GLY A 490 -20.70 -13.85 1.38
CA GLY A 490 -21.79 -13.00 1.87
C GLY A 490 -23.16 -13.65 1.78
N PHE A 491 -23.24 -14.93 1.42
CA PHE A 491 -24.48 -15.69 1.27
C PHE A 491 -24.67 -16.70 2.41
N ARG A 492 -25.30 -16.27 3.51
CA ARG A 492 -25.55 -17.09 4.71
C ARG A 492 -24.24 -17.47 5.42
N GLN A 493 -24.21 -17.27 6.73
CA GLN A 493 -23.10 -17.63 7.62
C GLN A 493 -22.78 -19.14 7.53
N ASP A 494 -21.93 -19.53 6.59
CA ASP A 494 -21.61 -20.92 6.28
C ASP A 494 -20.15 -21.12 5.85
N ALA A 495 -19.80 -22.31 5.38
CA ALA A 495 -18.41 -22.68 5.07
C ALA A 495 -17.77 -21.93 3.87
N GLY A 496 -18.53 -21.07 3.18
CA GLY A 496 -18.02 -20.08 2.24
C GLY A 496 -17.41 -18.84 2.92
N ASP A 497 -17.72 -18.61 4.19
CA ASP A 497 -17.34 -17.44 4.96
C ASP A 497 -16.17 -17.71 5.92
N ILE A 498 -15.76 -16.69 6.68
CA ILE A 498 -14.61 -16.74 7.58
C ILE A 498 -15.04 -17.30 8.95
N TYR A 499 -14.44 -18.42 9.34
CA TYR A 499 -14.70 -19.11 10.60
C TYR A 499 -13.71 -18.65 11.68
N ALA A 500 -14.20 -17.98 12.72
CA ALA A 500 -13.35 -17.48 13.80
C ALA A 500 -14.09 -17.46 15.15
N PRO A 501 -13.37 -17.23 16.27
CA PRO A 501 -13.93 -17.13 17.61
C PRO A 501 -15.03 -16.07 17.74
N VAL A 502 -16.04 -16.32 18.56
CA VAL A 502 -17.06 -15.34 18.95
C VAL A 502 -17.38 -15.52 20.44
N PRO A 503 -17.94 -14.51 21.13
CA PRO A 503 -18.27 -14.64 22.54
C PRO A 503 -19.39 -15.66 22.75
N PRO A 504 -19.16 -16.76 23.51
CA PRO A 504 -20.18 -17.77 23.76
C PRO A 504 -21.32 -17.24 24.64
N SER A 505 -21.10 -16.15 25.37
CA SER A 505 -22.12 -15.39 26.11
C SER A 505 -23.21 -14.84 25.19
N ILE A 506 -22.88 -14.53 23.93
CA ILE A 506 -23.77 -13.90 22.95
C ILE A 506 -24.37 -14.95 22.02
N THR A 507 -23.52 -15.75 21.37
CA THR A 507 -23.94 -16.64 20.29
C THR A 507 -24.35 -18.03 20.79
N GLY A 508 -23.95 -18.40 22.01
CA GLY A 508 -24.05 -19.76 22.54
C GLY A 508 -23.06 -20.75 21.93
N ASN A 509 -22.21 -20.31 20.99
CA ASN A 509 -21.16 -21.07 20.34
C ASN A 509 -19.79 -20.41 20.58
N LEU A 510 -18.71 -21.18 20.46
CA LEU A 510 -17.34 -20.63 20.56
C LEU A 510 -16.85 -20.02 19.24
N TYR A 511 -17.51 -20.32 18.13
CA TYR A 511 -17.06 -19.92 16.80
C TYR A 511 -18.28 -19.67 15.91
N ASP A 512 -18.12 -18.77 14.96
CA ASP A 512 -19.13 -18.52 13.94
C ASP A 512 -18.50 -18.18 12.58
N PHE A 513 -19.33 -18.24 11.54
CA PHE A 513 -18.99 -17.83 10.19
C PHE A 513 -19.48 -16.41 9.95
N LEU A 514 -18.57 -15.48 9.64
CA LEU A 514 -18.92 -14.10 9.27
C LEU A 514 -18.32 -13.73 7.91
N ALA A 515 -19.01 -12.85 7.20
CA ALA A 515 -18.62 -12.35 5.89
C ALA A 515 -18.55 -10.83 5.90
N GLY A 516 -17.60 -10.27 5.16
CA GLY A 516 -17.42 -8.85 5.01
C GLY A 516 -15.98 -8.47 4.72
N THR A 517 -15.78 -7.25 4.22
CA THR A 517 -14.46 -6.60 4.20
C THR A 517 -13.88 -6.46 5.60
N SER A 518 -14.75 -6.41 6.63
CA SER A 518 -14.38 -6.49 8.04
C SER A 518 -13.65 -7.79 8.42
N MET A 519 -13.94 -8.91 7.74
CA MET A 519 -13.21 -10.18 7.91
C MET A 519 -11.99 -10.26 6.98
N ALA A 520 -11.93 -9.46 5.92
CA ALA A 520 -10.77 -9.38 5.04
C ALA A 520 -9.62 -8.56 5.65
N SER A 521 -9.90 -7.38 6.21
CA SER A 521 -8.88 -6.51 6.83
C SER A 521 -8.02 -7.17 7.92
N PRO A 522 -8.54 -8.01 8.84
CA PRO A 522 -7.70 -8.69 9.83
C PRO A 522 -6.71 -9.68 9.22
N HIS A 523 -6.97 -10.22 8.02
CA HIS A 523 -5.98 -11.04 7.35
C HIS A 523 -4.74 -10.19 6.99
N VAL A 524 -4.95 -9.01 6.41
CA VAL A 524 -3.89 -8.08 6.04
C VAL A 524 -3.18 -7.54 7.29
N ALA A 525 -3.91 -7.17 8.34
CA ALA A 525 -3.31 -6.74 9.61
C ALA A 525 -2.41 -7.83 10.22
N GLY A 526 -2.83 -9.10 10.13
CA GLY A 526 -2.00 -10.24 10.52
C GLY A 526 -0.74 -10.37 9.65
N VAL A 527 -0.84 -10.20 8.33
CA VAL A 527 0.34 -10.22 7.44
C VAL A 527 1.32 -9.09 7.76
N VAL A 528 0.82 -7.88 8.01
CA VAL A 528 1.62 -6.74 8.46
C VAL A 528 2.35 -7.07 9.78
N ALA A 529 1.69 -7.73 10.73
CA ALA A 529 2.33 -8.18 11.96
C ALA A 529 3.47 -9.19 11.70
N LEU A 530 3.30 -10.11 10.75
CA LEU A 530 4.36 -11.04 10.34
C LEU A 530 5.55 -10.31 9.69
N ILE A 531 5.28 -9.29 8.86
CA ILE A 531 6.32 -8.44 8.24
C ILE A 531 7.10 -7.70 9.32
N LYS A 532 6.41 -7.03 10.27
CA LYS A 532 7.07 -6.28 11.35
C LYS A 532 7.91 -7.18 12.26
N GLN A 533 7.47 -8.41 12.52
CA GLN A 533 8.31 -9.38 13.24
C GLN A 533 9.57 -9.71 12.43
N ALA A 534 9.41 -9.97 11.12
CA ALA A 534 10.52 -10.39 10.28
C ALA A 534 11.56 -9.29 10.07
N ASN A 535 11.12 -8.04 9.95
CA ASN A 535 11.98 -6.87 9.86
C ASN A 535 11.39 -5.68 10.63
N PRO A 536 11.78 -5.48 11.91
CA PRO A 536 11.23 -4.42 12.75
C PRO A 536 11.76 -3.01 12.40
N ASN A 537 12.71 -2.90 11.47
CA ASN A 537 13.30 -1.60 11.07
C ASN A 537 12.61 -0.98 9.85
N LEU A 538 11.64 -1.67 9.25
CA LEU A 538 10.91 -1.13 8.10
C LEU A 538 10.06 0.08 8.53
N SER A 539 10.08 1.13 7.70
CA SER A 539 9.11 2.21 7.81
C SER A 539 7.71 1.70 7.47
N VAL A 540 6.68 2.43 7.91
CA VAL A 540 5.28 2.13 7.59
C VAL A 540 5.07 2.06 6.08
N GLU A 541 5.62 3.02 5.35
CA GLU A 541 5.57 3.06 3.90
C GLU A 541 6.25 1.87 3.23
N ALA A 542 7.43 1.45 3.72
CA ALA A 542 8.08 0.27 3.16
C ALA A 542 7.21 -0.98 3.33
N ILE A 543 6.45 -1.07 4.42
CA ILE A 543 5.50 -2.17 4.65
C ILE A 543 4.30 -2.06 3.71
N GLU A 544 3.73 -0.86 3.54
CA GLU A 544 2.63 -0.59 2.59
C GLU A 544 3.05 -0.98 1.17
N ASN A 545 4.23 -0.54 0.72
CA ASN A 545 4.82 -0.87 -0.57
C ASN A 545 5.05 -2.37 -0.74
N ILE A 546 5.58 -3.06 0.28
CA ILE A 546 5.75 -4.52 0.25
C ILE A 546 4.40 -5.22 0.05
N ILE A 547 3.35 -4.79 0.76
CA ILE A 547 2.03 -5.41 0.64
C ILE A 547 1.48 -5.26 -0.78
N ILE A 548 1.56 -4.07 -1.39
CA ILE A 548 1.05 -3.86 -2.75
C ILE A 548 1.92 -4.54 -3.82
N GLU A 549 3.26 -4.49 -3.70
CA GLU A 549 4.20 -5.05 -4.67
C GLU A 549 4.17 -6.58 -4.71
N THR A 550 3.77 -7.21 -3.61
CA THR A 550 3.72 -8.67 -3.49
C THR A 550 2.32 -9.25 -3.63
N ALA A 551 1.31 -8.39 -3.79
CA ALA A 551 -0.06 -8.82 -4.03
C ALA A 551 -0.17 -9.61 -5.35
N ASN A 552 -0.98 -10.68 -5.33
CA ASN A 552 -1.16 -11.56 -6.46
C ASN A 552 -2.43 -11.20 -7.24
N SER A 553 -2.29 -10.35 -8.25
CA SER A 553 -3.40 -9.96 -9.13
C SER A 553 -3.97 -11.13 -9.93
N THR A 554 -3.17 -12.14 -10.28
CA THR A 554 -3.63 -13.30 -11.06
C THR A 554 -4.47 -14.29 -10.25
N ALA A 555 -4.46 -14.17 -8.93
CA ALA A 555 -5.28 -14.99 -8.04
C ALA A 555 -6.72 -14.45 -7.87
N VAL A 556 -7.00 -13.22 -8.34
CA VAL A 556 -8.32 -12.61 -8.25
C VAL A 556 -9.14 -12.91 -9.50
N ILE A 557 -10.37 -13.40 -9.31
CA ILE A 557 -11.34 -13.67 -10.38
C ILE A 557 -12.43 -12.59 -10.29
N VAL A 558 -12.74 -11.94 -11.42
CA VAL A 558 -13.78 -10.89 -11.54
C VAL A 558 -14.81 -11.29 -12.59
#